data_AF-A0A7X1GZV7-F1
#
_entry.id   AF-A0A7X1GZV7-F1
#
_cell.length_a   1.000
_cell.length_b   1.000
_cell.length_c   1.000
_cell.angle_alpha   90.00
_cell.angle_beta   90.00
_cell.angle_gamma   90.00
#
_symmetry.space_group_name_H-M   'P 1'
#
loop_
_entity.id
_entity.type
_entity.pdbx_description
1 polymer ?
#
loop_
_entity_poly.entity_id
_entity_poly.type
_entity_poly.pdbx_seq_one_letter_code
_entity_poly.pdbx_strand_id
1 'polypeptide(L)'
;MWRRNPCFATLVRIILEQQVSLASARAVYLRLAALVVPFSAVRFRRIDETHLKSAGLTRQKLAYCKHLAEAIATQKLSLNRLNRLPDAEAHKALVQMKGIGPWTADIYLLMALRRPDIWPRGDLALKAAAKKVKHLPALPSDERFEAMGRAWRPWRSIAARILWHFYLSSRNEKDTDPF
;
A
#
# COMPACT_ATOMS: atom_id res chain seq x y z
N MET A 1 -14.77 0.12 -1.99
CA MET A 1 -13.87 0.19 -0.81
C MET A 1 -12.38 0.10 -1.17
N TRP A 2 -11.96 -0.83 -2.04
CA TRP A 2 -10.53 -1.14 -2.25
C TRP A 2 -9.86 -0.58 -3.52
N ARG A 3 -10.64 -0.04 -4.46
CA ARG A 3 -10.11 0.45 -5.74
C ARG A 3 -9.33 1.76 -5.54
N ARG A 4 -8.12 1.83 -6.09
CA ARG A 4 -7.32 3.05 -6.16
C ARG A 4 -6.91 3.29 -7.62
N ASN A 5 -6.73 4.54 -8.02
CA ASN A 5 -6.22 4.86 -9.36
C ASN A 5 -4.71 4.57 -9.44
N PRO A 6 -4.18 4.05 -10.55
CA PRO A 6 -2.77 3.74 -10.70
C PRO A 6 -1.95 5.01 -10.98
N CYS A 7 -1.77 5.84 -9.96
CA CYS A 7 -1.10 7.14 -10.07
C CYS A 7 -0.10 7.39 -8.93
N PHE A 8 0.66 8.47 -9.06
CA PHE A 8 1.64 8.90 -8.06
C PHE A 8 1.00 9.10 -6.68
N ALA A 9 -0.15 9.77 -6.61
CA ALA A 9 -0.86 10.01 -5.35
C ALA A 9 -1.19 8.71 -4.59
N THR A 10 -1.53 7.64 -5.32
CA THR A 10 -1.79 6.32 -4.71
C THR A 10 -0.54 5.71 -4.09
N LEU A 11 0.62 5.79 -4.75
CA LEU A 11 1.88 5.32 -4.16
C LEU A 11 2.27 6.13 -2.93
N VAL A 12 2.14 7.46 -2.99
CA VAL A 12 2.36 8.33 -1.82
C VAL A 12 1.46 7.91 -0.67
N ARG A 13 0.17 7.66 -0.94
CA ARG A 13 -0.76 7.17 0.09
C ARG A 13 -0.33 5.84 0.70
N ILE A 14 0.12 4.86 -0.08
CA ILE A 14 0.59 3.57 0.44
C ILE A 14 1.86 3.77 1.29
N ILE A 15 2.78 4.64 0.88
CA ILE A 15 3.97 5.02 1.68
C ILE A 15 3.54 5.63 3.02
N LEU A 16 2.53 6.50 3.01
CA LEU A 16 2.00 7.09 4.24
C LEU A 16 1.38 6.05 5.18
N GLU A 17 0.77 4.99 4.65
CA GLU A 17 0.14 3.89 5.40
C GLU A 17 1.17 2.94 6.06
N GLN A 18 2.46 3.06 5.74
CA GLN A 18 3.52 2.25 6.37
C GLN A 18 3.64 2.54 7.87
N GLN A 19 3.61 1.48 8.69
CA GLN A 19 3.91 1.48 10.13
C GLN A 19 3.06 2.43 10.98
N VAL A 20 1.88 2.84 10.48
CA VAL A 20 0.97 3.75 11.19
C VAL A 20 -0.49 3.32 11.00
N SER A 21 -1.41 3.92 11.74
CA SER A 21 -2.84 3.70 11.52
C SER A 21 -3.31 4.29 10.19
N LEU A 22 -4.34 3.66 9.57
CA LEU A 22 -4.97 4.17 8.35
C LEU A 22 -5.55 5.59 8.55
N ALA A 23 -6.04 5.90 9.76
CA ALA A 23 -6.57 7.22 10.11
C ALA A 23 -5.47 8.30 10.09
N SER A 24 -4.32 8.01 10.71
CA SER A 24 -3.17 8.93 10.72
C SER A 24 -2.62 9.16 9.31
N ALA A 25 -2.43 8.08 8.55
CA ALA A 25 -2.00 8.17 7.14
C ALA A 25 -2.97 8.99 6.28
N ARG A 26 -4.29 8.81 6.49
CA ARG A 26 -5.33 9.57 5.78
C ARG A 26 -5.26 11.06 6.12
N ALA A 27 -5.07 11.43 7.39
CA ALA A 27 -4.98 12.82 7.79
C ALA A 27 -3.79 13.54 7.11
N VAL A 28 -2.61 12.90 7.07
CA VAL A 28 -1.44 13.42 6.36
C VAL A 28 -1.71 13.53 4.86
N TYR A 29 -2.30 12.49 4.25
CA TYR A 29 -2.62 12.48 2.83
C TYR A 29 -3.55 13.63 2.43
N LEU A 30 -4.58 13.92 3.23
CA LEU A 30 -5.53 15.01 2.94
C LEU A 30 -4.86 16.39 2.96
N ARG A 31 -3.98 16.65 3.93
CA ARG A 31 -3.19 17.89 3.98
C ARG A 31 -2.25 18.03 2.78
N LEU A 32 -1.60 16.93 2.37
CA LEU A 32 -0.78 16.93 1.15
C LEU A 32 -1.60 17.15 -0.11
N ALA A 33 -2.81 16.58 -0.19
CA ALA A 33 -3.70 16.74 -1.33
C ALA A 33 -4.22 18.18 -1.49
N ALA A 34 -4.40 18.90 -0.38
CA ALA A 34 -4.69 20.33 -0.41
C ALA A 34 -3.49 21.18 -0.88
N LEU A 35 -2.27 20.76 -0.56
CA LEU A 35 -1.03 21.47 -0.91
C LEU A 35 -0.58 21.21 -2.36
N VAL A 36 -0.76 19.99 -2.86
CA VAL A 36 -0.25 19.52 -4.15
C VAL A 36 -1.41 19.41 -5.14
N VAL A 37 -1.72 20.50 -5.84
CA VAL A 37 -2.82 20.57 -6.83
C VAL A 37 -2.27 20.89 -8.23
N PRO A 38 -2.50 20.04 -9.25
CA PRO A 38 -2.99 18.65 -9.15
C PRO A 38 -1.95 17.75 -8.45
N PHE A 39 -2.41 16.67 -7.80
CA PHE A 39 -1.55 15.74 -7.05
C PHE A 39 -0.72 14.86 -7.98
N SER A 40 0.34 15.45 -8.54
CA SER A 40 1.24 14.86 -9.52
C SER A 40 2.69 14.89 -9.05
N ALA A 41 3.52 14.00 -9.59
CA ALA A 41 4.95 13.97 -9.31
C ALA A 41 5.63 15.30 -9.66
N VAL A 42 5.26 15.90 -10.80
CA VAL A 42 5.80 17.19 -11.26
C VAL A 42 5.45 18.31 -10.29
N ARG A 43 4.19 18.40 -9.83
CA ARG A 43 3.78 19.42 -8.85
C ARG A 43 4.45 19.19 -7.50
N PHE A 44 4.49 17.95 -7.02
CA PHE A 44 5.08 17.57 -5.73
C PHE A 44 6.55 18.00 -5.62
N ARG A 45 7.34 17.86 -6.70
CA ARG A 45 8.75 18.28 -6.73
C ARG A 45 8.92 19.79 -6.51
N ARG A 46 7.98 20.60 -7.00
CA ARG A 46 7.99 22.07 -6.91
C ARG A 46 7.55 22.61 -5.55
N ILE A 47 7.00 21.77 -4.67
CA ILE A 47 6.65 22.19 -3.31
C ILE A 47 7.89 22.14 -2.43
N ASP A 48 8.08 23.23 -1.68
CA ASP A 48 9.15 23.35 -0.70
C ASP A 48 9.02 22.27 0.40
N GLU A 49 10.16 21.74 0.85
CA GLU A 49 10.16 20.68 1.85
C GLU A 49 9.57 21.09 3.19
N THR A 50 9.68 22.37 3.57
CA THR A 50 9.10 22.88 4.81
C THR A 50 7.58 22.74 4.83
N HIS A 51 6.91 23.08 3.72
CA HIS A 51 5.47 22.89 3.57
C HIS A 51 5.06 21.41 3.54
N LEU A 52 5.89 20.55 2.92
CA LEU A 52 5.64 19.11 2.91
C LEU A 52 5.77 18.50 4.32
N LYS A 53 6.75 18.96 5.11
CA LYS A 53 6.93 18.56 6.51
C LYS A 53 5.79 19.08 7.40
N SER A 54 5.36 20.33 7.23
CA SER A 54 4.24 20.90 8.00
C SER A 54 2.91 20.19 7.72
N ALA A 55 2.73 19.60 6.53
CA ALA A 55 1.61 18.71 6.24
C ALA A 55 1.68 17.35 6.98
N GLY A 56 2.79 17.04 7.67
CA GLY A 56 2.97 15.86 8.51
C GLY A 56 3.82 14.75 7.90
N LEU A 57 4.59 15.04 6.84
CA LEU A 57 5.60 14.08 6.35
C LEU A 57 6.77 13.99 7.32
N THR A 58 7.08 12.76 7.76
CA THR A 58 8.35 12.49 8.45
C THR A 58 9.52 12.68 7.49
N ARG A 59 10.73 12.93 8.02
CA ARG A 59 11.96 13.06 7.21
C ARG A 59 12.15 11.88 6.26
N GLN A 60 11.89 10.66 6.73
CA GLN A 60 12.02 9.44 5.95
C GLN A 60 10.98 9.37 4.81
N LYS A 61 9.70 9.58 5.12
CA LYS A 61 8.61 9.52 4.11
C LYS A 61 8.72 10.65 3.09
N LEU A 62 9.21 11.81 3.49
CA LEU A 62 9.56 12.89 2.57
C LEU A 62 10.61 12.45 1.56
N ALA A 63 11.72 11.87 2.02
CA ALA A 63 12.78 11.38 1.14
C ALA A 63 12.28 10.33 0.15
N TYR A 64 11.40 9.42 0.59
CA TYR A 64 10.78 8.41 -0.27
C TYR A 64 9.86 9.03 -1.33
N CYS A 65 9.00 9.97 -0.93
CA CYS A 65 8.07 10.63 -1.85
C CYS A 65 8.82 11.51 -2.87
N LYS A 66 9.87 12.23 -2.46
CA LYS A 66 10.73 13.01 -3.37
C LYS A 66 11.46 12.10 -4.36
N HIS A 67 12.06 11.01 -3.88
CA HIS A 67 12.71 10.02 -4.76
C HIS A 67 11.75 9.44 -5.79
N LEU A 68 10.55 9.05 -5.36
CA LEU A 68 9.51 8.54 -6.25
C LEU A 68 9.05 9.60 -7.26
N ALA A 69 8.85 10.85 -6.81
CA ALA A 69 8.45 11.94 -7.69
C ALA A 69 9.51 12.23 -8.75
N GLU A 70 10.79 12.21 -8.37
CA GLU A 70 11.93 12.35 -9.30
C GLU A 70 11.94 11.21 -10.33
N ALA A 71 11.82 9.96 -9.88
CA ALA A 71 11.86 8.79 -10.75
C ALA A 71 10.72 8.81 -11.79
N ILE A 72 9.53 9.28 -11.40
CA ILE A 72 8.40 9.42 -12.34
C ILE A 72 8.60 10.61 -13.28
N ALA A 73 9.08 11.75 -12.78
CA ALA A 73 9.31 12.95 -13.59
C ALA A 73 10.38 12.72 -14.66
N THR A 74 11.41 11.93 -14.35
CA THR A 74 12.52 11.59 -15.25
C THR A 74 12.29 10.32 -16.07
N GLN A 75 11.07 9.74 -16.01
CA GLN A 75 10.71 8.48 -16.69
C GLN A 75 11.54 7.24 -16.29
N LYS A 76 12.36 7.30 -15.23
CA LYS A 76 13.00 6.13 -14.62
C LYS A 76 11.96 5.11 -14.12
N LEU A 77 10.80 5.61 -13.67
CA LEU A 77 9.63 4.80 -13.36
C LEU A 77 8.43 5.31 -14.15
N SER A 78 7.90 4.48 -15.04
CA SER A 78 6.66 4.78 -15.77
C SER A 78 5.51 3.92 -15.24
N LEU A 79 4.55 4.56 -14.55
CA LEU A 79 3.37 3.87 -14.01
C LEU A 79 2.50 3.25 -15.11
N ASN A 80 2.45 3.89 -16.29
CA ASN A 80 1.75 3.34 -17.45
C ASN A 80 2.42 2.07 -17.98
N ARG A 81 3.77 2.02 -17.98
CA ARG A 81 4.51 0.81 -18.36
C ARG A 81 4.34 -0.30 -17.33
N LEU A 82 4.35 0.00 -16.02
CA LEU A 82 4.10 -0.99 -14.97
C LEU A 82 2.78 -1.76 -15.18
N ASN A 83 1.74 -1.09 -15.68
CA ASN A 83 0.45 -1.74 -15.96
C ASN A 83 0.52 -2.78 -17.10
N ARG A 84 1.55 -2.75 -17.94
CA ARG A 84 1.74 -3.67 -19.07
C ARG A 84 2.75 -4.79 -18.79
N LEU A 85 3.57 -4.63 -17.76
CA LEU A 85 4.57 -5.63 -17.38
C LEU A 85 3.92 -6.86 -16.74
N PRO A 86 4.57 -8.04 -16.81
CA PRO A 86 4.25 -9.17 -15.94
C PRO A 86 4.36 -8.82 -14.46
N ASP A 87 3.59 -9.49 -13.61
CA ASP A 87 3.48 -9.16 -12.17
C ASP A 87 4.85 -9.15 -11.46
N ALA A 88 5.72 -10.12 -11.76
CA ALA A 88 7.06 -10.21 -11.17
C ALA A 88 7.97 -9.04 -11.58
N GLU A 89 7.90 -8.62 -12.84
CA GLU A 89 8.69 -7.49 -13.37
C GLU A 89 8.18 -6.16 -12.83
N ALA A 90 6.85 -5.98 -12.77
CA ALA A 90 6.24 -4.80 -12.18
C ALA A 90 6.59 -4.68 -10.68
N HIS A 91 6.54 -5.79 -9.95
CA HIS A 91 6.96 -5.86 -8.55
C HIS A 91 8.44 -5.48 -8.41
N LYS A 92 9.33 -6.08 -9.20
CA LYS A 92 10.78 -5.79 -9.17
C LYS A 92 11.07 -4.32 -9.46
N ALA A 93 10.43 -3.73 -10.47
CA ALA A 93 10.58 -2.32 -10.82
C ALA A 93 10.14 -1.38 -9.68
N LEU A 94 9.05 -1.71 -8.97
CA LEU A 94 8.59 -0.96 -7.80
C LEU A 94 9.59 -1.05 -6.65
N VAL A 95 10.07 -2.25 -6.33
CA VAL A 95 10.99 -2.48 -5.18
C VAL A 95 12.36 -1.82 -5.37
N GLN A 96 12.77 -1.53 -6.60
CA GLN A 96 13.99 -0.76 -6.87
C GLN A 96 13.91 0.70 -6.41
N MET A 97 12.72 1.22 -6.12
CA MET A 97 12.54 2.60 -5.67
C MET A 97 12.79 2.70 -4.16
N LYS A 98 13.63 3.66 -3.76
CA LYS A 98 13.91 3.92 -2.34
C LYS A 98 12.60 4.18 -1.58
N GLY A 99 12.36 3.40 -0.53
CA GLY A 99 11.15 3.49 0.30
C GLY A 99 9.97 2.62 -0.14
N ILE A 100 10.08 1.91 -1.27
CA ILE A 100 9.12 0.93 -1.72
C ILE A 100 9.70 -0.47 -1.47
N GLY A 101 9.25 -1.11 -0.39
CA GLY A 101 9.55 -2.52 -0.13
C GLY A 101 8.53 -3.47 -0.79
N PRO A 102 8.73 -4.80 -0.64
CA PRO A 102 7.84 -5.82 -1.22
C PRO A 102 6.36 -5.60 -0.86
N TRP A 103 6.06 -5.33 0.41
CA TRP A 103 4.69 -5.04 0.85
C TRP A 103 4.07 -3.86 0.08
N THR A 104 4.77 -2.72 -0.03
CA THR A 104 4.26 -1.54 -0.76
C THR A 104 3.99 -1.87 -2.23
N ALA A 105 4.89 -2.63 -2.86
CA ALA A 105 4.73 -3.07 -4.23
C ALA A 105 3.49 -3.97 -4.38
N ASP A 106 3.34 -4.98 -3.52
CA ASP A 106 2.18 -5.88 -3.51
C ASP A 106 0.87 -5.11 -3.34
N ILE A 107 0.80 -4.19 -2.38
CA ILE A 107 -0.40 -3.36 -2.16
C ILE A 107 -0.73 -2.53 -3.40
N TYR A 108 0.27 -1.97 -4.08
CA TYR A 108 0.03 -1.19 -5.30
C TYR A 108 -0.46 -2.06 -6.46
N LEU A 109 0.19 -3.21 -6.71
CA LEU A 109 -0.23 -4.15 -7.75
C LEU A 109 -1.66 -4.66 -7.50
N LEU A 110 -1.97 -4.98 -6.25
CA LEU A 110 -3.27 -5.49 -5.83
C LEU A 110 -4.37 -4.42 -5.89
N MET A 111 -4.15 -3.24 -5.31
CA MET A 111 -5.21 -2.22 -5.13
C MET A 111 -5.34 -1.27 -6.32
N ALA A 112 -4.21 -0.91 -6.95
CA ALA A 112 -4.14 0.11 -7.99
C ALA A 112 -4.14 -0.50 -9.39
N LEU A 113 -3.26 -1.48 -9.64
CA LEU A 113 -3.23 -2.19 -10.93
C LEU A 113 -4.28 -3.31 -11.02
N ARG A 114 -4.89 -3.68 -9.88
CA ARG A 114 -5.94 -4.71 -9.79
C ARG A 114 -5.48 -6.08 -10.32
N ARG A 115 -4.20 -6.40 -10.16
CA ARG A 115 -3.67 -7.73 -10.48
C ARG A 115 -4.40 -8.80 -9.64
N PRO A 116 -4.85 -9.92 -10.24
CA PRO A 116 -5.70 -10.88 -9.54
C PRO A 116 -4.94 -11.83 -8.62
N ASP A 117 -3.64 -12.04 -8.87
CA ASP A 117 -2.85 -13.08 -8.23
C ASP A 117 -1.71 -12.54 -7.34
N ILE A 118 -1.91 -11.40 -6.71
CA ILE A 118 -0.96 -10.81 -5.74
C ILE A 118 -1.30 -11.24 -4.33
N TRP A 119 -0.26 -11.59 -3.55
CA TRP A 119 -0.37 -12.06 -2.18
C TRP A 119 0.63 -11.31 -1.27
N PRO A 120 0.18 -10.29 -0.52
CA PRO A 120 1.05 -9.50 0.35
C PRO A 120 1.54 -10.31 1.57
N ARG A 121 2.57 -11.14 1.39
CA ARG A 121 3.02 -12.13 2.39
C ARG A 121 3.37 -11.53 3.76
N GLY A 122 3.84 -10.28 3.78
CA GLY A 122 4.23 -9.55 4.99
C GLY A 122 3.12 -8.75 5.66
N ASP A 123 1.88 -8.82 5.17
CA ASP A 123 0.79 -8.01 5.71
C ASP A 123 0.24 -8.59 7.03
N LEU A 124 0.47 -7.88 8.13
CA LEU A 124 0.06 -8.30 9.47
C LEU A 124 -1.47 -8.39 9.63
N ALA A 125 -2.23 -7.52 8.97
CA ALA A 125 -3.69 -7.54 9.05
C ALA A 125 -4.26 -8.77 8.34
N LEU A 126 -3.71 -9.14 7.18
CA LEU A 126 -4.09 -10.37 6.50
C LEU A 126 -3.74 -11.61 7.32
N LYS A 127 -2.54 -11.65 7.92
CA LYS A 127 -2.15 -12.76 8.80
C LYS A 127 -3.04 -12.86 10.04
N ALA A 128 -3.39 -11.73 10.65
CA ALA A 128 -4.28 -11.68 11.80
C ALA A 128 -5.70 -12.16 11.43
N ALA A 129 -6.22 -11.75 10.27
CA ALA A 129 -7.48 -12.25 9.74
C ALA A 129 -7.42 -13.77 9.49
N ALA A 130 -6.38 -14.25 8.81
CA ALA A 130 -6.20 -15.66 8.52
C ALA A 130 -6.09 -16.51 9.79
N LYS A 131 -5.41 -16.00 10.84
CA LYS A 131 -5.37 -16.64 12.17
C LYS A 131 -6.78 -16.82 12.71
N LYS A 132 -7.59 -15.76 12.73
CA LYS A 132 -8.96 -15.81 13.25
C LYS A 132 -9.86 -16.74 12.43
N VAL A 133 -9.92 -16.55 11.12
CA VAL A 133 -10.81 -17.30 10.21
C VAL A 133 -10.50 -18.80 10.20
N LYS A 134 -9.23 -19.18 10.36
CA LYS A 134 -8.82 -20.59 10.40
C LYS A 134 -8.56 -21.13 11.81
N HIS A 135 -8.93 -20.38 12.85
CA HIS A 135 -8.70 -20.75 14.26
C HIS A 135 -7.26 -21.21 14.54
N LEU A 136 -6.28 -20.52 13.94
CA LEU A 136 -4.87 -20.88 14.12
C LEU A 136 -4.40 -20.51 15.53
N PRO A 137 -3.57 -21.35 16.19
CA PRO A 137 -3.12 -21.09 17.56
C PRO A 137 -2.24 -19.83 17.65
N ALA A 138 -1.46 -19.56 16.60
CA ALA A 138 -0.54 -18.42 16.52
C ALA A 138 -0.68 -17.69 15.18
N LEU A 139 -0.11 -16.48 15.12
CA LEU A 139 -0.01 -15.73 13.87
C LEU A 139 0.88 -16.53 12.90
N PRO A 140 0.45 -16.79 11.65
CA PRO A 140 1.25 -17.58 10.71
C PRO A 140 2.56 -16.87 10.33
N SER A 141 3.64 -17.64 10.19
CA SER A 141 4.90 -17.17 9.60
C SER A 141 4.69 -16.72 8.14
N ASP A 142 5.64 -15.96 7.58
CA ASP A 142 5.61 -15.56 6.17
C ASP A 142 5.45 -16.78 5.24
N GLU A 143 6.21 -17.85 5.50
CA GLU A 143 6.22 -19.08 4.69
C GLU A 143 4.89 -19.83 4.77
N ARG A 144 4.34 -19.99 5.99
CA ARG A 144 3.05 -20.62 6.18
C ARG A 144 1.94 -19.81 5.53
N PHE A 145 2.00 -18.48 5.64
CA PHE A 145 1.01 -17.59 5.04
C PHE A 145 1.09 -17.58 3.51
N GLU A 146 2.29 -17.64 2.92
CA GLU A 146 2.48 -17.84 1.48
C GLU A 146 1.90 -19.19 1.02
N ALA A 147 2.17 -20.26 1.78
CA ALA A 147 1.66 -21.59 1.47
C ALA A 147 0.13 -21.65 1.45
N MET A 148 -0.52 -20.96 2.39
CA MET A 148 -1.98 -20.83 2.42
C MET A 148 -2.51 -20.13 1.16
N GLY A 149 -1.80 -19.10 0.69
CA GLY A 149 -2.15 -18.35 -0.52
C GLY A 149 -2.19 -19.21 -1.78
N ARG A 150 -1.39 -20.29 -1.86
CA ARG A 150 -1.32 -21.14 -3.06
C ARG A 150 -2.66 -21.77 -3.45
N ALA A 151 -3.50 -22.12 -2.48
CA ALA A 151 -4.82 -22.70 -2.73
C ALA A 151 -5.80 -21.73 -3.40
N TRP A 152 -5.50 -20.42 -3.39
CA TRP A 152 -6.35 -19.38 -3.97
C TRP A 152 -5.84 -18.86 -5.30
N ARG A 153 -4.81 -19.46 -5.90
CA ARG A 153 -4.38 -19.06 -7.25
C ARG A 153 -5.46 -19.41 -8.27
N PRO A 154 -5.66 -18.59 -9.32
CA PRO A 154 -4.96 -17.33 -9.64
C PRO A 154 -5.64 -16.07 -9.03
N TRP A 155 -6.40 -16.22 -7.94
CA TRP A 155 -7.28 -15.20 -7.35
C TRP A 155 -6.86 -14.75 -5.94
N ARG A 156 -5.57 -14.86 -5.60
CA ARG A 156 -5.04 -14.53 -4.26
C ARG A 156 -5.41 -13.11 -3.82
N SER A 157 -5.50 -12.15 -4.73
CA SER A 157 -5.89 -10.78 -4.41
C SER A 157 -7.36 -10.65 -4.00
N ILE A 158 -8.23 -11.55 -4.47
CA ILE A 158 -9.63 -11.60 -4.01
C ILE A 158 -9.67 -12.10 -2.56
N ALA A 159 -8.97 -13.21 -2.27
CA ALA A 159 -8.85 -13.74 -0.91
C ALA A 159 -8.27 -12.70 0.06
N ALA A 160 -7.23 -11.96 -0.35
CA ALA A 160 -6.65 -10.89 0.46
C ALA A 160 -7.67 -9.78 0.79
N ARG A 161 -8.47 -9.34 -0.20
CA ARG A 161 -9.52 -8.33 0.04
C ARG A 161 -10.61 -8.82 0.99
N ILE A 162 -10.99 -10.10 0.91
CA ILE A 162 -11.96 -10.71 1.83
C ILE A 162 -11.39 -10.74 3.25
N LEU A 163 -10.13 -11.17 3.41
CA LEU A 163 -9.46 -11.19 4.72
C LEU A 163 -9.31 -9.78 5.32
N TRP A 164 -8.96 -8.77 4.54
CA TRP A 164 -8.94 -7.38 5.03
C TRP A 164 -10.32 -6.89 5.42
N HIS A 165 -11.36 -7.23 4.66
CA HIS A 165 -12.72 -6.85 5.02
C HIS A 165 -13.12 -7.46 6.37
N PHE A 166 -12.88 -8.77 6.55
CA PHE A 166 -13.07 -9.44 7.84
C PHE A 166 -12.25 -8.79 8.97
N TYR A 167 -10.98 -8.46 8.72
CA TYR A 167 -10.13 -7.80 9.70
C TYR A 167 -10.72 -6.48 10.18
N LEU A 168 -11.19 -5.64 9.26
CA LEU A 168 -11.78 -4.34 9.59
C LEU A 168 -13.13 -4.48 10.32
N SER A 169 -14.01 -5.37 9.86
CA SER A 169 -15.32 -5.58 10.49
C SER A 169 -15.17 -6.10 11.93
N SER A 170 -14.30 -7.09 12.15
CA SER A 170 -14.04 -7.64 13.49
C SER A 170 -13.26 -6.72 14.43
N ARG A 171 -12.77 -5.57 13.93
CA ARG A 171 -12.14 -4.54 14.75
C ARG A 171 -13.16 -3.54 15.25
N ASN A 172 -14.11 -3.18 14.41
CA ASN A 172 -15.20 -2.28 14.79
C ASN A 172 -16.11 -2.92 15.85
N GLU A 173 -16.31 -4.24 15.81
CA GLU A 173 -17.06 -4.97 16.86
C GLU A 173 -16.44 -4.83 18.26
N LYS A 174 -15.11 -4.65 18.35
CA LYS A 174 -14.42 -4.44 19.64
C LYS A 174 -14.51 -3.00 20.16
N ASP A 175 -14.81 -2.04 19.29
CA ASP A 175 -15.03 -0.63 19.66
C ASP A 175 -16.53 -0.37 19.96
N THR A 176 -17.40 -1.36 19.81
CA THR A 176 -18.84 -1.29 20.07
C THR A 176 -19.32 -2.33 21.07
N ASP A 177 -18.49 -2.73 22.04
CA ASP A 177 -18.94 -3.56 23.16
C ASP A 177 -19.59 -2.64 24.22
N PRO A 178 -20.93 -2.69 24.43
CA PRO A 178 -21.59 -1.97 25.48
C PRO A 178 -21.78 -2.93 26.66
N PHE A 179 -20.70 -3.20 27.38
CA PHE A 179 -20.73 -3.72 28.75
C PHE A 179 -19.63 -3.06 29.58
#